data_AF-A0A350I5Q9-F1
#
_entry.id   AF-A0A350I5Q9-F1
#
_cell.length_a   1.000
_cell.length_b   1.000
_cell.length_c   1.000
_cell.angle_alpha   90.00
_cell.angle_beta   90.00
_cell.angle_gamma   90.00
#
_symmetry.space_group_name_H-M   'P 1'
#
loop_
_entity.id
_entity.type
_entity.pdbx_description
1 polymer ?
#
loop_
_entity_poly.entity_id
_entity_poly.type
_entity_poly.pdbx_seq_one_letter_code
_entity_poly.pdbx_strand_id
1 'polypeptide(L)'
;YILNKKKYLRYLILSVFAIKVFVIPYKGIVESIIQDQIMHGEERFGLFIKKISMDHPSIISFTLADKDFGTAAMWYKEQYNIENGYNIKYKSNNTFGLGETVMTCLYDVTPNVLKQYEVEVIQIWNNCQLIKIIREK
;
A
#
# COMPACT_ATOMS: atom_id res chain seq x y z
N TYR A 1 -24.11 -53.14 12.47
CA TYR A 1 -23.27 -52.16 11.75
C TYR A 1 -22.15 -51.66 12.66
N ILE A 2 -21.11 -52.46 12.88
CA ILE A 2 -19.89 -52.00 13.58
C ILE A 2 -19.01 -51.36 12.51
N LEU A 3 -19.27 -50.09 12.23
CA LEU A 3 -18.35 -49.28 11.42
C LEU A 3 -16.97 -49.38 12.04
N ASN A 4 -16.01 -49.88 11.27
CA ASN A 4 -14.64 -50.15 11.69
C ASN A 4 -13.96 -48.81 12.04
N LYS A 5 -14.12 -48.38 13.30
CA LYS A 5 -13.73 -47.05 13.83
C LYS A 5 -12.30 -46.63 13.43
N LYS A 6 -11.37 -47.59 13.32
CA LYS A 6 -9.99 -47.35 12.88
C LYS A 6 -9.90 -46.81 11.45
N LYS A 7 -10.73 -47.31 10.54
CA LYS A 7 -10.72 -46.88 9.12
C LYS A 7 -11.24 -45.44 9.00
N TYR A 8 -12.32 -45.12 9.73
CA TYR A 8 -12.91 -43.79 9.74
C TYR A 8 -11.96 -42.75 10.37
N LEU A 9 -11.32 -43.10 11.48
CA LEU A 9 -10.34 -42.23 12.14
C LEU A 9 -9.15 -41.93 11.22
N ARG A 10 -8.69 -42.93 10.44
CA ARG A 10 -7.60 -42.76 9.48
C ARG A 10 -7.98 -41.82 8.32
N TYR A 11 -9.21 -41.91 7.81
CA TYR A 11 -9.71 -40.97 6.80
C TYR A 11 -9.87 -39.54 7.35
N LEU A 12 -10.30 -39.41 8.60
CA LEU A 12 -10.47 -38.12 9.28
C LEU A 12 -9.10 -37.43 9.51
N ILE A 13 -8.08 -38.20 9.91
CA ILE A 13 -6.71 -37.67 10.05
C ILE A 13 -6.14 -37.25 8.69
N LEU A 14 -6.34 -38.06 7.65
CA LEU A 14 -5.86 -37.75 6.29
C LEU A 14 -6.54 -36.51 5.70
N SER A 15 -7.85 -36.32 5.93
CA SER A 15 -8.57 -35.14 5.45
C SER A 15 -8.13 -33.88 6.20
N VAL A 16 -7.96 -33.95 7.52
CA VAL A 16 -7.44 -32.82 8.32
C VAL A 16 -6.00 -32.47 7.92
N PHE A 17 -5.16 -33.48 7.65
CA PHE A 17 -3.80 -33.27 7.17
C PHE A 17 -3.80 -32.59 5.79
N ALA A 18 -4.62 -33.06 4.85
CA ALA A 18 -4.74 -32.46 3.54
C ALA A 18 -5.22 -31.00 3.60
N ILE A 19 -6.19 -30.69 4.46
CA ILE A 19 -6.67 -29.31 4.66
C ILE A 19 -5.56 -28.42 5.23
N LYS A 20 -4.85 -28.89 6.27
CA LYS A 20 -3.78 -28.08 6.88
C LYS A 20 -2.58 -27.86 5.97
N VAL A 21 -2.18 -28.88 5.22
CA VAL A 21 -0.94 -28.85 4.42
C VAL A 21 -1.17 -28.21 3.05
N PHE A 22 -2.36 -28.33 2.47
CA PHE A 22 -2.61 -27.80 1.13
C PHE A 22 -3.54 -26.58 1.16
N VAL A 23 -4.63 -26.58 1.93
CA VAL A 23 -5.63 -25.49 1.84
C VAL A 23 -5.18 -24.22 2.58
N ILE A 24 -4.65 -24.36 3.80
CA ILE A 24 -4.18 -23.20 4.60
C ILE A 24 -3.08 -22.41 3.90
N PRO A 25 -1.97 -23.02 3.42
CA PRO A 25 -0.94 -22.25 2.73
C PRO A 25 -1.44 -21.70 1.38
N TYR A 26 -2.31 -22.43 0.68
CA TYR A 26 -2.86 -21.95 -0.59
C TYR A 26 -3.74 -20.71 -0.41
N LYS A 27 -4.50 -20.63 0.70
CA LYS A 27 -5.26 -19.41 1.03
C LYS A 27 -4.35 -18.20 1.21
N GLY A 28 -3.23 -18.35 1.93
CA GLY A 28 -2.28 -17.25 2.12
C GLY A 28 -1.60 -16.80 0.82
N ILE A 29 -1.25 -17.75 -0.06
CA ILE A 29 -0.66 -17.45 -1.37
C ILE A 29 -1.68 -16.75 -2.27
N VAL A 30 -2.91 -17.25 -2.34
CA VAL A 30 -3.97 -16.64 -3.15
C VAL A 30 -4.35 -15.24 -2.64
N GLU A 31 -4.43 -15.04 -1.32
CA GLU A 31 -4.65 -13.71 -0.73
C GLU A 31 -3.52 -12.75 -1.12
N SER A 32 -2.25 -13.17 -1.06
CA SER A 32 -1.14 -12.31 -1.49
C SER A 32 -1.20 -11.95 -2.99
N ILE A 33 -1.56 -12.89 -3.86
CA ILE A 33 -1.62 -12.67 -5.32
C ILE A 33 -2.82 -11.79 -5.70
N ILE A 34 -3.98 -12.03 -5.09
CA ILE A 34 -5.19 -11.22 -5.32
C ILE A 34 -4.98 -9.81 -4.79
N GLN A 35 -4.35 -9.66 -3.63
CA GLN A 35 -4.06 -8.37 -3.03
C GLN A 35 -3.07 -7.57 -3.89
N ASP A 36 -2.05 -8.21 -4.47
CA ASP A 36 -1.16 -7.57 -5.46
C ASP A 36 -1.91 -7.08 -6.71
N GLN A 37 -2.84 -7.88 -7.26
CA GLN A 37 -3.60 -7.49 -8.46
C GLN A 37 -4.60 -6.36 -8.20
N ILE A 38 -5.25 -6.32 -7.03
CA ILE A 38 -6.17 -5.23 -6.65
C ILE A 38 -5.38 -3.95 -6.33
N MET A 39 -4.19 -4.07 -5.73
CA MET A 39 -3.37 -2.93 -5.31
C MET A 39 -2.59 -2.23 -6.43
N HIS A 40 -2.60 -2.76 -7.66
CA HIS A 40 -2.16 -2.03 -8.84
C HIS A 40 -3.19 -1.01 -9.35
N GLY A 41 -4.41 -1.01 -8.80
CA GLY A 41 -5.50 -0.10 -9.17
C GLY A 41 -5.42 1.30 -8.55
N GLU A 42 -6.40 2.11 -8.91
CA GLU A 42 -6.61 3.50 -8.45
C GLU A 42 -6.75 3.63 -6.92
N GLU A 43 -7.16 2.56 -6.23
CA GLU A 43 -7.37 2.52 -4.78
C GLU A 43 -6.09 2.63 -3.94
N ARG A 44 -4.92 2.40 -4.55
CA ARG A 44 -3.62 2.42 -3.83
C ARG A 44 -3.37 3.74 -3.10
N PHE A 45 -3.81 4.87 -3.65
CA PHE A 45 -3.63 6.18 -3.04
C PHE A 45 -4.38 6.26 -1.72
N GLY A 46 -5.66 5.88 -1.71
CA GLY A 46 -6.47 5.87 -0.50
C GLY A 46 -5.99 4.87 0.54
N LEU A 47 -5.59 3.67 0.11
CA LEU A 47 -5.05 2.66 1.00
C LEU A 47 -3.72 3.10 1.62
N PHE A 48 -2.87 3.78 0.87
CA PHE A 48 -1.61 4.29 1.39
C PHE A 48 -1.82 5.46 2.36
N ILE A 49 -2.71 6.39 2.06
CA ILE A 49 -3.09 7.46 3.00
C ILE A 49 -3.66 6.87 4.30
N LYS A 50 -4.51 5.83 4.20
CA LYS A 50 -5.00 5.10 5.37
C LYS A 50 -3.85 4.50 6.17
N LYS A 51 -2.87 3.88 5.50
CA LYS A 51 -1.70 3.31 6.16
C LYS A 51 -0.85 4.38 6.86
N ILE A 52 -0.65 5.54 6.22
CA ILE A 52 0.01 6.71 6.84
C ILE A 52 -0.74 7.14 8.10
N SER A 53 -2.08 7.20 8.05
CA SER A 53 -2.90 7.60 9.21
C SER A 53 -2.75 6.66 10.41
N MET A 54 -2.49 5.37 10.16
CA MET A 54 -2.33 4.36 11.20
C MET A 54 -0.91 4.35 11.76
N ASP A 55 0.10 4.41 10.89
CA ASP A 55 1.51 4.27 11.29
C ASP A 55 2.12 5.61 11.75
N HIS A 56 1.62 6.73 11.21
CA HIS A 56 2.11 8.10 11.47
C HIS A 56 0.95 9.09 11.64
N PRO A 57 0.14 8.98 12.71
CA PRO A 57 -1.08 9.79 12.88
C PRO A 57 -0.85 11.30 12.95
N SER A 58 0.38 11.76 13.22
CA SER A 58 0.75 13.18 13.21
C SER A 58 0.97 13.77 11.82
N ILE A 59 1.16 12.92 10.79
CA ILE A 59 1.42 13.37 9.42
C ILE A 59 0.10 13.54 8.67
N ILE A 60 -0.46 14.73 8.78
CA ILE A 60 -1.72 15.12 8.12
C ILE A 60 -1.50 16.04 6.92
N SER A 61 -0.25 16.46 6.66
CA SER A 61 0.10 17.45 5.65
C SER A 61 1.27 16.95 4.80
N PHE A 62 1.04 16.75 3.51
CA PHE A 62 2.04 16.31 2.54
C PHE A 62 1.59 16.65 1.11
N THR A 63 2.51 16.54 0.15
CA THR A 63 2.24 16.79 -1.27
C THR A 63 2.18 15.47 -2.02
N LEU A 64 1.07 15.19 -2.68
CA LEU A 64 0.93 14.07 -3.61
C LEU A 64 1.57 14.46 -4.96
N ALA A 65 2.59 13.71 -5.36
CA ALA A 65 3.26 13.86 -6.64
C ALA A 65 2.78 12.81 -7.64
N ASP A 66 2.15 13.28 -8.72
CA ASP A 66 1.61 12.43 -9.78
C ASP A 66 1.72 13.16 -11.13
N LYS A 67 2.24 12.47 -12.14
CA LYS A 67 2.64 13.05 -13.43
C LYS A 67 1.47 13.35 -14.37
N ASP A 68 0.34 12.64 -14.27
CA ASP A 68 -0.67 12.60 -15.33
C ASP A 68 -2.07 13.05 -14.88
N PHE A 69 -2.15 13.84 -13.80
CA PHE A 69 -3.44 14.27 -13.23
C PHE A 69 -4.32 13.06 -12.90
N GLY A 70 -3.79 12.14 -12.08
CA GLY A 70 -4.51 10.96 -11.64
C GLY A 70 -5.85 11.31 -10.96
N THR A 71 -6.96 11.00 -11.62
CA THR A 71 -8.33 11.23 -11.11
C THR A 71 -8.54 10.60 -9.74
N ALA A 72 -8.03 9.40 -9.54
CA ALA A 72 -8.05 8.71 -8.25
C ALA A 72 -7.24 9.43 -7.17
N ALA A 73 -6.01 9.83 -7.50
CA ALA A 73 -5.15 10.57 -6.57
C ALA A 73 -5.81 11.87 -6.11
N MET A 74 -6.42 12.60 -7.05
CA MET A 74 -7.20 13.80 -6.77
C MET A 74 -8.43 13.52 -5.92
N TRP A 75 -9.19 12.47 -6.24
CA TRP A 75 -10.39 12.09 -5.49
C TRP A 75 -10.06 11.77 -4.03
N TYR A 76 -9.08 10.89 -3.79
CA TYR A 76 -8.66 10.54 -2.42
C TYR A 76 -8.09 11.75 -1.67
N LYS A 77 -7.33 12.61 -2.35
CA LYS A 77 -6.84 13.87 -1.75
C LYS A 77 -8.00 14.73 -1.24
N GLU A 78 -9.00 14.98 -2.09
CA GLU A 78 -10.15 15.81 -1.71
C GLU A 78 -10.97 15.15 -0.60
N GLN A 79 -11.21 13.83 -0.69
CA GLN A 79 -11.94 13.10 0.33
C GLN A 79 -11.29 13.24 1.71
N TYR A 80 -9.98 12.97 1.84
CA TYR A 80 -9.29 13.05 3.14
C TYR A 80 -9.15 14.49 3.63
N ASN A 81 -9.00 15.48 2.74
CA ASN A 81 -8.96 16.88 3.13
C ASN A 81 -10.31 17.33 3.71
N ILE A 82 -11.43 16.92 3.10
CA ILE A 82 -12.79 17.29 3.54
C ILE A 82 -13.23 16.49 4.77
N GLU A 83 -13.07 15.17 4.75
CA GLU A 83 -13.65 14.27 5.76
C GLU A 83 -12.74 14.07 6.98
N ASN A 84 -11.41 14.14 6.79
CA ASN A 84 -10.44 13.79 7.84
C ASN A 84 -9.56 14.97 8.28
N GLY A 85 -9.78 16.18 7.76
CA GLY A 85 -9.03 17.38 8.13
C GLY A 85 -7.57 17.38 7.67
N TYR A 86 -7.25 16.62 6.63
CA TYR A 86 -5.91 16.60 6.05
C TYR A 86 -5.63 17.88 5.26
N ASN A 87 -4.34 18.15 5.03
CA ASN A 87 -3.86 19.22 4.15
C ASN A 87 -2.95 18.63 3.06
N ILE A 88 -3.52 17.76 2.24
CA ILE A 88 -2.82 17.13 1.13
C ILE A 88 -2.87 18.06 -0.07
N LYS A 89 -1.70 18.43 -0.58
CA LYS A 89 -1.55 19.21 -1.82
C LYS A 89 -1.33 18.27 -3.00
N TYR A 90 -1.67 18.72 -4.20
CA TYR A 90 -1.37 17.99 -5.43
C TYR A 90 -0.32 18.75 -6.23
N LYS A 91 0.64 18.02 -6.80
CA LYS A 91 1.66 18.60 -7.67
C LYS A 91 1.97 17.67 -8.83
N SER A 92 1.91 18.20 -10.05
CA SER A 92 2.25 17.45 -11.26
C SER A 92 3.71 17.58 -11.68
N ASN A 93 4.40 18.63 -11.25
CA ASN A 93 5.82 18.77 -11.48
C ASN A 93 6.62 18.11 -10.36
N ASN A 94 7.75 17.49 -10.71
CA ASN A 94 8.65 16.82 -9.76
C ASN A 94 9.59 17.80 -9.06
N THR A 95 9.19 19.06 -8.88
CA THR A 95 9.98 20.09 -8.20
C THR A 95 9.44 20.30 -6.79
N PHE A 96 10.27 20.14 -5.76
CA PHE A 96 9.83 20.16 -4.36
C PHE A 96 10.75 21.04 -3.53
N GLY A 97 10.19 21.69 -2.52
CA GLY A 97 10.94 22.52 -1.59
C GLY A 97 11.69 21.68 -0.55
N LEU A 98 12.75 22.27 0.02
CA LEU A 98 13.44 21.67 1.17
C LEU A 98 12.51 21.51 2.36
N GLY A 99 12.57 20.35 3.01
CA GLY A 99 11.70 19.99 4.13
C GLY A 99 10.28 19.56 3.74
N GLU A 100 9.91 19.63 2.46
CA GLU A 100 8.61 19.18 1.97
C GLU A 100 8.48 17.66 2.13
N THR A 101 7.31 17.21 2.61
CA THR A 101 6.96 15.80 2.67
C THR A 101 6.12 15.45 1.45
N VAL A 102 6.58 14.48 0.67
CA VAL A 102 6.04 14.13 -0.64
C VAL A 102 5.63 12.67 -0.66
N MET A 103 4.42 12.40 -1.15
CA MET A 103 3.91 11.07 -1.42
C MET A 103 4.06 10.78 -2.91
N THR A 104 4.80 9.72 -3.25
CA THR A 104 5.01 9.26 -4.63
C THR A 104 4.50 7.83 -4.75
N CYS A 105 3.66 7.51 -5.73
CA CYS A 105 3.11 6.16 -5.94
C CYS A 105 3.33 5.62 -7.36
N LEU A 106 3.95 6.42 -8.23
CA LEU A 106 4.19 6.08 -9.63
C LEU A 106 5.64 5.67 -9.83
N TYR A 107 5.83 4.60 -10.61
CA TYR A 107 7.14 4.02 -10.90
C TYR A 107 8.10 4.97 -11.61
N ASP A 108 7.59 5.99 -12.30
CA ASP A 108 8.40 6.99 -12.99
C ASP A 108 8.59 8.27 -12.17
N VAL A 109 7.67 8.61 -11.26
CA VAL A 109 7.81 9.76 -10.35
C VAL A 109 8.89 9.51 -9.32
N THR A 110 8.83 8.40 -8.56
CA THR A 110 9.74 8.15 -7.45
C THR A 110 11.22 8.20 -7.88
N PRO A 111 11.67 7.51 -8.94
CA PRO A 111 13.07 7.57 -9.37
C PRO A 111 13.50 8.96 -9.83
N ASN A 112 12.60 9.75 -10.40
CA ASN A 112 12.92 11.12 -10.82
C ASN A 112 13.15 12.02 -9.60
N VAL A 113 12.36 11.88 -8.54
CA VAL A 113 12.58 12.59 -7.27
C VAL A 113 13.91 12.16 -6.64
N LEU A 114 14.20 10.85 -6.58
CA LEU A 114 15.43 10.34 -5.97
C LEU A 114 16.71 10.72 -6.74
N LYS A 115 16.60 11.02 -8.04
CA LYS A 115 17.71 11.54 -8.85
C LYS A 115 18.02 13.01 -8.54
N GLN A 116 16.98 13.82 -8.31
CA GLN A 116 17.11 15.27 -8.11
C GLN A 116 17.35 15.66 -6.64
N TYR A 117 16.87 14.84 -5.69
CA TYR A 117 16.90 15.17 -4.27
C TYR A 117 17.57 14.07 -3.46
N GLU A 118 18.19 14.47 -2.36
CA GLU A 118 18.42 13.58 -1.22
C GLU A 118 17.18 13.60 -0.34
N VAL A 119 16.70 12.41 0.02
CA VAL A 119 15.43 12.24 0.71
C VAL A 119 15.59 11.34 1.91
N GLU A 120 14.82 11.64 2.95
CA GLU A 120 14.58 10.75 4.07
C GLU A 120 13.30 9.98 3.81
N VAL A 121 13.34 8.66 3.86
CA VAL A 121 12.16 7.83 3.62
C VAL A 121 11.42 7.63 4.94
N ILE A 122 10.21 8.16 5.03
CA ILE A 122 9.34 8.03 6.22
C ILE A 122 8.63 6.68 6.18
N GLN A 123 8.03 6.35 5.03
CA GLN A 123 7.25 5.12 4.89
C GLN A 123 7.31 4.59 3.46
N ILE A 124 7.36 3.26 3.33
CA ILE A 124 7.29 2.55 2.06
C ILE A 124 6.16 1.54 2.14
N TRP A 125 5.36 1.49 1.08
CA TRP A 125 4.37 0.44 0.90
C TRP A 125 4.20 0.15 -0.59
N ASN A 126 4.64 -1.02 -1.04
CA ASN A 126 4.69 -1.41 -2.45
C ASN A 126 5.44 -0.36 -3.29
N ASN A 127 4.78 0.23 -4.29
CA ASN A 127 5.32 1.28 -5.15
C ASN A 127 5.04 2.70 -4.61
N CYS A 128 4.36 2.82 -3.46
CA CYS A 128 4.12 4.06 -2.78
C CYS A 128 5.19 4.35 -1.72
N GLN A 129 5.66 5.59 -1.69
CA GLN A 129 6.62 6.08 -0.71
C GLN A 129 6.20 7.45 -0.21
N LEU A 130 6.31 7.62 1.11
CA LEU A 130 6.24 8.91 1.78
C LEU A 130 7.66 9.31 2.13
N ILE A 131 8.15 10.38 1.52
CA ILE A 131 9.54 10.84 1.60
C ILE A 131 9.58 12.29 2.02
N LYS A 132 10.65 12.69 2.72
CA LYS A 132 10.92 14.07 3.08
C LYS A 132 12.14 14.56 2.31
N ILE A 133 12.02 15.69 1.66
CA ILE A 133 13.12 16.30 0.90
C ILE A 133 14.11 16.93 1.88
N ILE A 134 15.37 16.47 1.85
CA ILE A 134 16.43 16.95 2.74
C ILE A 134 17.28 18.01 2.04
N ARG A 135 17.74 17.73 0.82
CA ARG A 135 18.51 18.68 -0.01
C ARG A 135 18.38 18.37 -1.49
N GLU A 136 18.61 19.38 -2.33
CA GLU A 136 18.82 19.23 -3.77
C GLU A 136 20.22 18.65 -4.04
N LYS A 137 20.35 17.84 -5.10
CA LYS A 137 21.60 17.24 -5.56
C LYS A 137 22.24 18.04 -6.69
#